data_AF-A0A1F8MBR8-F1
#
_entry.id   AF-A0A1F8MBR8-F1
#
_cell.length_a   1.000
_cell.length_b   1.000
_cell.length_c   1.000
_cell.angle_alpha   90.00
_cell.angle_beta   90.00
_cell.angle_gamma   90.00
#
_symmetry.space_group_name_H-M   'P 1'
#
loop_
_entity.id
_entity.type
_entity.pdbx_description
1 polymer ?
#
loop_
_entity_poly.entity_id
_entity_poly.type
_entity_poly.pdbx_seq_one_letter_code
_entity_poly.pdbx_strand_id
1 'polypeptide(L)'
;MNLWLKRLSRISAWALLACVVLLVFSGWGITHAGIIYNITFGLVDKGTANTIHNATVLPLAFFFLLHVLINIKFFFSGRRPVVAWVTNGILITIGGLLLVLVIYMEYFYR
;
A
#
# COMPACT_ATOMS: atom_id res chain seq x y z
N MET A 1 -8.92 20.37 15.54
CA MET A 1 -8.04 19.47 14.76
C MET A 1 -8.39 18.02 15.12
N ASN A 2 -8.73 17.18 14.15
CA ASN A 2 -9.34 15.87 14.43
C ASN A 2 -8.29 14.81 14.81
N LEU A 3 -8.19 14.49 16.11
CA LEU A 3 -7.23 13.51 16.68
C LEU A 3 -7.27 12.15 15.97
N TRP A 4 -8.46 11.74 15.53
CA TRP A 4 -8.69 10.49 14.80
C TRP A 4 -7.95 10.43 13.46
N LEU A 5 -7.96 11.50 12.68
CA LEU A 5 -7.27 11.55 11.38
C LEU A 5 -5.75 11.44 11.55
N LYS A 6 -5.20 12.05 12.61
CA LYS A 6 -3.77 11.93 12.93
C LYS A 6 -3.38 10.50 13.28
N ARG A 7 -4.21 9.80 14.07
CA ARG A 7 -3.98 8.40 14.42
C ARG A 7 -4.05 7.50 13.18
N LEU A 8 -5.07 7.68 12.33
CA LEU A 8 -5.20 6.92 11.08
C LEU A 8 -4.06 7.17 10.09
N SER A 9 -3.60 8.43 9.95
CA SER A 9 -2.43 8.76 9.13
C SER A 9 -1.18 8.02 9.64
N ARG A 10 -0.97 8.00 10.97
CA ARG A 10 0.15 7.28 11.56
C ARG A 10 0.07 5.76 11.37
N ILE A 11 -1.11 5.17 11.58
CA ILE A 11 -1.32 3.72 11.39
C ILE A 11 -1.10 3.33 9.93
N SER A 12 -1.67 4.08 8.98
CA SER A 12 -1.46 3.83 7.54
C SER A 12 0.01 3.97 7.14
N ALA A 13 0.75 4.91 7.72
CA ALA A 13 2.19 5.06 7.47
C ALA A 13 2.98 3.82 7.91
N TRP A 14 2.72 3.29 9.11
CA TRP A 14 3.38 2.09 9.62
C TRP A 14 3.00 0.85 8.81
N ALA A 15 1.73 0.70 8.42
CA ALA A 15 1.29 -0.39 7.56
C ALA A 15 1.95 -0.34 6.18
N LEU A 16 2.07 0.86 5.60
CA LEU A 16 2.77 1.08 4.33
C LEU A 16 4.25 0.75 4.44
N LEU A 17 4.92 1.19 5.51
CA LEU A 17 6.32 0.85 5.76
C LEU A 17 6.51 -0.66 5.84
N ALA A 18 5.65 -1.38 6.57
CA ALA A 18 5.70 -2.83 6.65
C ALA A 18 5.54 -3.49 5.27
N CYS A 19 4.62 -3.02 4.43
CA CYS A 19 4.44 -3.52 3.07
C CYS A 19 5.66 -3.25 2.18
N VAL A 20 6.26 -2.05 2.26
CA VAL A 20 7.48 -1.72 1.51
C VAL A 20 8.63 -2.62 1.91
N VAL A 21 8.83 -2.83 3.22
CA VAL A 21 9.86 -3.74 3.73
C VAL A 21 9.65 -5.15 3.19
N LEU A 22 8.43 -5.69 3.29
CA LEU A 22 8.09 -7.01 2.75
C LEU A 22 8.34 -7.10 1.23
N LEU A 23 7.95 -6.07 0.46
CA LEU A 23 8.14 -6.03 -0.98
C LEU A 23 9.64 -6.04 -1.35
N VAL A 24 10.47 -5.28 -0.63
CA VAL A 24 11.92 -5.21 -0.86
C VAL A 24 12.59 -6.54 -0.52
N PHE A 25 12.31 -7.12 0.64
CA PHE A 25 12.91 -8.39 1.06
C PHE A 25 12.48 -9.55 0.15
N SER A 26 11.21 -9.59 -0.23
CA SER A 26 10.71 -10.62 -1.15
C SER A 26 11.28 -10.44 -2.57
N GLY A 27 11.40 -9.21 -3.08
CA GLY A 27 12.06 -8.93 -4.36
C GLY A 27 13.54 -9.31 -4.36
N TRP A 28 14.22 -9.07 -3.23
CA TRP A 28 15.59 -9.54 -3.04
C TRP A 28 15.68 -11.07 -3.02
N GLY A 29 14.71 -11.75 -2.38
CA GLY A 29 14.62 -13.21 -2.39
C GLY A 29 14.38 -13.83 -3.76
N ILE A 30 13.67 -13.14 -4.65
CA ILE A 30 13.48 -13.59 -6.05
C ILE A 30 14.81 -13.55 -6.82
N THR A 31 15.60 -12.49 -6.62
CA THR A 31 16.87 -12.26 -7.34
C THR A 31 18.04 -13.06 -6.75
N HIS A 32 18.08 -13.22 -5.42
CA HIS A 32 19.18 -13.86 -4.68
C HIS A 32 18.68 -15.05 -3.84
N ALA A 33 17.94 -15.96 -4.46
CA ALA A 33 17.27 -17.06 -3.77
C ALA A 33 18.20 -17.90 -2.90
N GLY A 34 19.43 -18.18 -3.33
CA GLY A 34 20.38 -18.98 -2.54
C GLY A 34 20.82 -18.34 -1.22
N ILE A 35 20.94 -17.01 -1.19
CA ILE A 35 21.33 -16.27 0.03
C ILE A 35 20.16 -16.27 1.02
N ILE A 36 18.96 -15.91 0.56
CA ILE A 36 17.77 -15.89 1.42
C ILE A 36 17.43 -17.28 1.93
N TYR A 37 17.52 -18.30 1.08
CA TYR A 37 17.29 -19.69 1.49
C TYR A 37 18.22 -20.09 2.64
N ASN A 38 19.51 -19.75 2.57
CA ASN A 38 20.45 -20.06 3.64
C ASN A 38 20.18 -19.27 4.94
N ILE A 39 19.91 -17.97 4.84
CA ILE A 39 19.63 -17.11 6.02
C ILE A 39 18.32 -17.52 6.70
N THR A 40 17.35 -18.00 5.93
CA THR A 40 16.05 -18.46 6.44
C THR A 40 16.05 -19.95 6.79
N PHE A 41 17.21 -20.61 6.83
CA PHE A 41 17.34 -22.05 7.13
C PHE A 41 16.45 -22.94 6.24
N GLY A 42 16.27 -22.54 4.99
CA GLY A 42 15.45 -23.24 4.00
C GLY A 42 13.96 -22.90 4.04
N LEU A 43 13.51 -21.95 4.86
CA LEU A 43 12.09 -21.58 4.95
C LEU A 43 11.58 -20.78 3.74
N VAL A 44 12.44 -19.97 3.13
CA VAL A 44 12.05 -19.11 2.01
C VAL A 44 12.89 -19.47 0.78
N ASP A 45 12.26 -20.18 -0.15
CA ASP A 45 12.80 -20.42 -1.49
C ASP A 45 12.33 -19.34 -2.48
N LYS A 46 12.77 -19.45 -3.74
CA LYS A 46 12.40 -18.50 -4.80
C LYS A 46 10.88 -18.44 -5.02
N GLY A 47 10.19 -19.59 -4.95
CA GLY A 47 8.74 -19.67 -5.15
C GLY A 47 7.96 -18.98 -4.04
N THR A 48 8.39 -19.19 -2.80
CA THR A 48 7.85 -18.55 -1.60
C THR A 48 8.10 -17.05 -1.62
N ALA A 49 9.32 -16.61 -1.95
CA ALA A 49 9.65 -15.20 -2.11
C ALA A 49 8.79 -14.54 -3.19
N ASN A 50 8.61 -15.19 -4.34
CA ASN A 50 7.73 -14.72 -5.41
C ASN A 50 6.28 -14.60 -4.94
N THR A 51 5.76 -15.59 -4.22
CA THR A 51 4.39 -15.60 -3.68
C THR A 51 4.17 -14.46 -2.69
N ILE A 52 5.12 -14.23 -1.77
CA ILE A 52 5.07 -13.12 -0.80
C ILE A 52 5.13 -11.78 -1.51
N HIS A 53 6.07 -11.60 -2.45
CA HIS A 53 6.20 -10.37 -3.24
C HIS A 53 4.89 -10.04 -3.94
N ASN A 54 4.34 -11.05 -4.60
CA ASN A 54 3.11 -10.99 -5.35
C ASN A 54 1.91 -10.65 -4.47
N ALA A 55 1.75 -11.32 -3.34
CA ALA A 55 0.68 -11.05 -2.37
C ALA A 55 0.80 -9.66 -1.71
N THR A 56 1.99 -9.05 -1.71
CA THR A 56 2.25 -7.74 -1.07
C THR A 56 1.83 -6.55 -1.95
N VAL A 57 1.73 -6.74 -3.28
CA VAL A 57 1.41 -5.65 -4.23
C VAL A 57 0.05 -5.01 -3.92
N LEU A 58 -0.99 -5.82 -3.75
CA LEU A 58 -2.35 -5.31 -3.51
C LEU A 58 -2.49 -4.60 -2.14
N PRO A 59 -2.01 -5.16 -1.01
CA PRO A 59 -1.94 -4.45 0.26
C PRO A 59 -1.17 -3.14 0.18
N LEU A 60 -0.02 -3.13 -0.50
CA LEU A 60 0.79 -1.92 -0.65
C LEU A 60 0.02 -0.82 -1.37
N ALA A 61 -0.62 -1.13 -2.50
CA ALA A 61 -1.43 -0.18 -3.25
C ALA A 61 -2.60 0.36 -2.40
N PHE A 62 -3.30 -0.52 -1.69
CA PHE A 62 -4.40 -0.14 -0.80
C PHE A 62 -3.94 0.82 0.31
N PHE A 63 -2.88 0.47 1.04
CA PHE A 63 -2.37 1.32 2.13
C PHE A 63 -1.78 2.63 1.60
N PHE A 64 -1.17 2.62 0.42
CA PHE A 64 -0.68 3.84 -0.23
C PHE A 64 -1.82 4.80 -0.56
N LEU A 65 -2.87 4.30 -1.22
CA LEU A 65 -4.06 5.10 -1.52
C LEU A 65 -4.68 5.63 -0.23
N LEU A 66 -4.91 4.77 0.77
CA LEU A 66 -5.46 5.18 2.06
C LEU A 66 -4.62 6.28 2.71
N HIS A 67 -3.30 6.12 2.73
CA HIS A 67 -2.37 7.09 3.32
C HIS A 67 -2.43 8.45 2.60
N VAL A 68 -2.40 8.45 1.27
CA VAL A 68 -2.49 9.67 0.46
C VAL A 68 -3.83 10.37 0.69
N LEU A 69 -4.96 9.64 0.63
CA LEU A 69 -6.30 10.19 0.81
C LEU A 69 -6.47 10.84 2.19
N ILE A 70 -5.98 10.20 3.27
CA ILE A 70 -6.04 10.76 4.62
C ILE A 70 -5.21 12.04 4.72
N ASN A 71 -4.00 12.06 4.17
CA ASN A 71 -3.11 13.23 4.25
C ASN A 71 -3.62 14.40 3.40
N ILE A 72 -4.20 14.14 2.23
CA ILE A 72 -4.87 15.17 1.44
C ILE A 72 -6.05 15.74 2.22
N LYS A 73 -6.92 14.88 2.79
CA LYS A 73 -8.03 15.34 3.63
C LYS A 73 -7.55 16.16 4.82
N PHE A 74 -6.43 15.78 5.43
CA PHE A 74 -5.81 16.54 6.52
C PHE A 74 -5.37 17.93 6.07
N PHE A 75 -4.76 18.06 4.89
CA PHE A 75 -4.33 19.35 4.32
C PHE A 75 -5.51 20.29 4.01
N PHE A 76 -6.63 19.75 3.53
CA PHE A 76 -7.83 20.54 3.22
C PHE A 76 -8.79 20.73 4.42
N SER A 77 -8.48 20.13 5.58
CA SER A 77 -9.28 20.18 6.81
C SER A 77 -9.22 21.58 7.45
N GLY A 78 -10.02 22.50 6.93
CA GLY A 78 -10.10 23.89 7.36
C GLY A 78 -10.72 24.84 6.32
N ARG A 79 -10.96 24.34 5.09
CA ARG A 79 -11.65 25.10 4.03
C ARG A 79 -13.18 24.99 4.15
N ARG A 80 -13.89 25.86 3.43
CA ARG A 80 -15.37 25.89 3.36
C ARG A 80 -15.96 24.49 3.13
N PRO A 81 -17.11 24.15 3.72
CA PRO A 81 -17.68 22.81 3.66
C PRO A 81 -17.87 22.31 2.22
N VAL A 82 -18.39 23.16 1.32
CA VAL A 82 -18.58 22.81 -0.11
C VAL A 82 -17.29 22.31 -0.77
N VAL A 83 -16.16 22.96 -0.51
CA VAL A 83 -14.85 22.56 -1.06
C VAL A 83 -14.44 21.18 -0.52
N ALA A 84 -14.70 20.92 0.76
CA ALA A 84 -14.38 19.63 1.37
C ALA A 84 -15.20 18.46 0.80
N TRP A 85 -16.48 18.68 0.45
CA TRP A 85 -17.32 17.67 -0.20
C TRP A 85 -16.80 17.33 -1.59
N VAL A 86 -16.48 18.35 -2.40
CA VAL A 86 -15.95 18.16 -3.75
C VAL A 86 -14.59 17.45 -3.70
N THR A 87 -13.67 17.86 -2.82
CA THR A 87 -12.38 17.19 -2.71
C THR A 87 -12.52 15.74 -2.27
N ASN A 88 -13.41 15.43 -1.32
CA ASN A 88 -13.66 14.04 -0.91
C ASN A 88 -14.21 13.19 -2.07
N GLY A 89 -15.16 13.72 -2.85
CA GLY A 89 -15.73 13.00 -3.99
C GLY A 89 -14.69 12.67 -5.07
N ILE A 90 -13.86 13.66 -5.42
CA ILE A 90 -12.76 13.47 -6.38
C ILE A 90 -11.77 12.42 -5.86
N LEU A 91 -11.37 12.53 -4.61
CA LEU A 91 -10.39 11.63 -3.99
C LEU A 91 -10.90 10.19 -3.91
N ILE A 92 -12.16 9.98 -3.52
CA ILE A 92 -12.77 8.64 -3.49
C ILE A 92 -12.84 8.06 -4.90
N THR A 93 -13.22 8.86 -5.89
CA THR A 93 -13.35 8.40 -7.28
C THR A 93 -11.99 8.01 -7.86
N ILE A 94 -10.98 8.87 -7.73
CA ILE A 94 -9.62 8.59 -8.20
C ILE A 94 -9.02 7.40 -7.45
N GLY A 95 -9.15 7.35 -6.12
CA GLY A 95 -8.65 6.24 -5.32
C GLY A 95 -9.32 4.91 -5.69
N GLY A 96 -10.63 4.92 -5.90
CA GLY A 96 -11.38 3.74 -6.36
C GLY A 96 -10.94 3.28 -7.75
N LEU A 97 -10.80 4.19 -8.72
CA LEU A 97 -10.32 3.88 -10.06
C LEU A 97 -8.92 3.28 -10.05
N LEU A 98 -7.99 3.87 -9.28
CA LEU A 98 -6.64 3.34 -9.13
C LEU A 98 -6.64 1.95 -8.49
N LEU A 99 -7.47 1.72 -7.48
CA LEU A 99 -7.57 0.41 -6.84
C LEU A 99 -8.13 -0.64 -7.81
N VAL A 100 -9.18 -0.31 -8.56
CA VAL A 100 -9.74 -1.19 -9.60
C VAL A 100 -8.69 -1.50 -10.66
N LEU A 101 -7.92 -0.51 -11.10
CA LEU A 101 -6.85 -0.70 -12.07
C LEU A 101 -5.77 -1.62 -11.53
N VAL A 102 -5.35 -1.46 -10.27
CA VAL A 102 -4.38 -2.37 -9.63
C VAL A 102 -4.93 -3.80 -9.57
N ILE A 103 -6.17 -3.99 -9.14
CA ILE A 103 -6.82 -5.31 -9.09
C ILE A 103 -6.90 -5.93 -10.48
N TYR A 104 -7.26 -5.13 -11.50
CA TYR A 104 -7.34 -5.57 -12.88
C TYR A 104 -5.96 -6.02 -13.40
N MET A 105 -4.93 -5.20 -13.22
CA MET A 105 -3.57 -5.56 -13.62
C MET A 105 -3.08 -6.82 -12.92
N GLU A 106 -3.37 -6.95 -11.62
CA GLU A 106 -3.01 -8.11 -10.82
C GLU A 106 -3.70 -9.41 -11.28
N TYR A 107 -4.97 -9.32 -11.72
CA TYR A 107 -5.75 -10.50 -12.10
C TYR A 107 -5.53 -10.93 -13.56
N PHE A 108 -5.30 -9.99 -14.48
CA PHE A 108 -5.26 -10.27 -15.92
C PHE A 108 -3.85 -10.30 -16.52
N TYR A 109 -2.85 -9.69 -15.87
CA TYR A 109 -1.48 -9.60 -16.39
C TYR A 109 -0.45 -10.39 -15.57
N ARG A 110 -0.91 -11.24 -14.65
CA ARG A 110 -0.11 -12.27 -13.99
C ARG A 110 -0.40 -13.65 -14.57
#